data_AF-A0A9P6CQ70-F1
#
_entry.id   AF-A0A9P6CQ70-F1
#
_cell.length_a   1.000
_cell.length_b   1.000
_cell.length_c   1.000
_cell.angle_alpha   90.00
_cell.angle_beta   90.00
_cell.angle_gamma   90.00
#
_symmetry.space_group_name_H-M   'P 1'
#
loop_
_entity.id
_entity.type
_entity.pdbx_description
1 polymer ?
#
loop_
_entity_poly.entity_id
_entity_poly.type
_entity_poly.pdbx_seq_one_letter_code
_entity_poly.pdbx_strand_id
1 'polypeptide(L)'
;MNVVEQNFSGALATWRDINLAEWQKTLDVQGIELVDNQKESVLGRKALADKTKEFKKLSDEEKPSAFKGLLKAYQMEIDNLTKRSKASENAFLKVYKVLAEAPDPYPFLEAAVDQTVKVAEALESEVKLQKLREENAEMKKRIYEFSIVETAKKKAELRVEYLEEKVMFYGLLIIPHLQMASDE
;
A
#
# COMPACT_ATOMS: atom_id res chain seq x y z
N MET A 1 6.72 22.42 3.47
CA MET A 1 6.97 21.10 2.89
C MET A 1 7.94 20.39 3.82
N ASN A 2 7.51 19.32 4.47
CA ASN A 2 8.29 18.67 5.53
C ASN A 2 9.53 18.00 4.94
N VAL A 3 10.65 18.00 5.66
CA VAL A 3 11.91 17.31 5.27
C VAL A 3 11.65 15.82 4.99
N VAL A 4 10.69 15.24 5.70
CA VAL A 4 10.21 13.86 5.48
C VAL A 4 9.57 13.73 4.09
N GLU A 5 8.66 14.64 3.68
CA GLU A 5 8.03 14.59 2.35
C GLU A 5 9.04 14.74 1.20
N GLN A 6 10.08 15.57 1.38
CA GLN A 6 11.17 15.68 0.39
C GLN A 6 11.96 14.37 0.25
N ASN A 7 12.13 13.62 1.34
CA ASN A 7 12.81 12.33 1.33
C ASN A 7 11.98 11.24 0.61
N PHE A 8 10.65 11.29 0.71
CA PHE A 8 9.73 10.34 0.05
C PHE A 8 9.69 10.53 -1.47
N SER A 9 9.54 11.77 -1.94
CA SER A 9 9.51 12.04 -3.38
C SER A 9 10.84 11.68 -4.05
N GLY A 10 11.96 11.98 -3.39
CA GLY A 10 13.30 11.61 -3.87
C GLY A 10 13.46 10.09 -3.92
N ALA A 11 13.09 9.39 -2.84
CA ALA A 11 13.18 7.93 -2.80
C ALA A 11 12.33 7.23 -3.86
N LEU A 12 11.10 7.69 -4.09
CA LEU A 12 10.25 7.16 -5.15
C LEU A 12 10.84 7.39 -6.54
N ALA A 13 11.49 8.54 -6.77
CA ALA A 13 12.21 8.80 -8.02
C ALA A 13 13.39 7.83 -8.18
N THR A 14 14.22 7.66 -7.15
CA THR A 14 15.33 6.70 -7.17
C THR A 14 14.86 5.28 -7.46
N TRP A 15 13.83 4.78 -6.76
CA TRP A 15 13.30 3.44 -6.99
C TRP A 15 12.64 3.26 -8.36
N ARG A 16 12.06 4.33 -8.92
CA ARG A 16 11.56 4.34 -10.30
C ARG A 16 12.70 4.25 -11.32
N ASP A 17 13.77 5.02 -11.12
CA ASP A 17 14.93 5.04 -12.01
C ASP A 17 15.73 3.73 -11.96
N ILE A 18 15.83 3.12 -10.78
CA ILE A 18 16.38 1.76 -10.61
C ILE A 18 15.62 0.76 -11.48
N ASN A 19 14.31 0.95 -11.65
CA ASN A 19 13.43 0.10 -12.44
C ASN A 19 13.70 -1.39 -12.16
N LEU A 20 13.35 -1.80 -10.94
CA LEU A 20 13.63 -3.15 -10.42
C LEU A 20 13.27 -4.27 -11.40
N ALA A 21 12.16 -4.14 -12.13
CA ALA A 21 11.71 -5.15 -13.08
C ALA A 21 12.67 -5.34 -14.27
N GLU A 22 13.21 -4.25 -14.82
CA GLU A 22 14.17 -4.34 -15.92
C GLU A 22 15.56 -4.74 -15.40
N TRP A 23 15.92 -4.22 -14.22
CA TRP A 23 17.17 -4.56 -13.58
C TRP A 23 17.25 -6.06 -13.21
N GLN A 24 16.15 -6.66 -12.74
CA GLN A 24 16.05 -8.10 -12.50
C GLN A 24 16.38 -8.93 -13.74
N LYS A 25 15.88 -8.57 -14.92
CA LYS A 25 16.24 -9.28 -16.17
C LYS A 25 17.73 -9.20 -16.46
N THR A 26 18.35 -8.06 -16.20
CA THR A 26 19.81 -7.90 -16.34
C THR A 26 20.57 -8.81 -15.37
N LEU A 27 20.09 -8.90 -14.12
CA LEU A 27 20.67 -9.79 -13.11
C LEU A 27 20.48 -11.27 -13.46
N ASP A 28 19.35 -11.65 -14.04
CA ASP A 28 19.09 -13.02 -14.49
C ASP A 28 20.09 -13.45 -15.57
N VAL A 29 20.32 -12.58 -16.56
CA VAL A 29 21.33 -12.84 -17.61
C VAL A 29 22.73 -12.97 -17.00
N GLN A 30 23.11 -12.08 -16.08
CA GLN A 30 24.40 -12.16 -15.37
C GLN A 30 24.50 -13.42 -14.51
N GLY A 31 23.40 -13.85 -13.88
CA GLY A 31 23.34 -15.09 -13.09
C GLY A 31 23.58 -16.32 -13.95
N ILE A 32 22.97 -16.40 -15.14
CA ILE A 32 23.21 -17.47 -16.11
C ILE A 32 24.68 -17.48 -16.53
N GLU A 33 25.24 -16.32 -16.90
CA GLU A 33 26.65 -16.18 -17.28
C GLU A 33 27.59 -16.63 -16.15
N LEU A 34 27.27 -16.30 -14.90
CA LEU A 34 28.05 -16.73 -13.73
C LEU A 34 28.07 -18.25 -13.59
N VAL A 35 26.91 -18.90 -13.74
CA VAL A 35 26.79 -20.35 -13.67
C VAL A 35 27.57 -21.02 -14.80
N ASP A 36 27.52 -20.48 -16.02
CA ASP A 36 28.27 -21.03 -17.14
C ASP A 36 29.78 -20.83 -16.97
N ASN A 37 30.22 -19.68 -16.48
CA ASN A 37 31.60 -19.42 -16.08
C ASN A 37 32.10 -20.41 -15.01
N GLN A 38 31.24 -20.79 -14.06
CA GLN A 38 31.58 -21.82 -13.06
C GLN A 38 31.77 -23.20 -13.72
N LYS A 39 30.89 -23.60 -14.64
CA LYS A 39 31.02 -24.85 -15.39
C LYS A 39 32.32 -24.87 -16.20
N GLU A 40 32.60 -23.79 -16.92
CA GLU A 40 33.84 -23.64 -17.69
C GLU A 40 35.08 -23.71 -16.81
N SER A 41 35.06 -23.13 -15.61
CA SER A 41 36.17 -23.23 -14.66
C SER A 41 36.43 -24.68 -14.21
N VAL A 42 35.37 -25.47 -14.00
CA VAL A 42 35.52 -26.90 -13.65
C VAL A 42 36.10 -27.68 -14.83
N LEU A 43 35.56 -27.48 -16.04
CA LEU A 43 36.01 -28.17 -17.24
C LEU A 43 37.45 -27.80 -17.62
N GLY A 44 37.80 -26.50 -17.56
CA GLY A 44 39.13 -25.99 -17.85
C GLY A 44 40.18 -26.56 -16.89
N ARG A 45 39.91 -26.56 -15.58
CA ARG A 45 40.80 -27.17 -14.58
C ARG A 45 40.97 -28.67 -14.79
N LYS A 46 39.89 -29.39 -15.12
CA LYS A 46 39.96 -30.83 -15.43
C LYS A 46 40.83 -31.09 -16.65
N ALA A 47 40.59 -30.38 -17.75
CA ALA A 47 41.37 -30.52 -18.99
C ALA A 47 42.86 -30.20 -18.77
N LEU A 48 43.17 -29.19 -17.95
CA LEU A 48 44.54 -28.84 -17.61
C LEU A 48 45.22 -29.93 -16.76
N ALA A 49 44.49 -30.49 -15.79
CA ALA A 49 44.97 -31.60 -14.97
C ALA A 49 45.27 -32.84 -15.82
N ASP A 50 44.40 -33.16 -16.79
CA ASP A 50 44.57 -34.29 -17.69
C ASP A 50 45.77 -34.10 -18.62
N LYS A 51 45.93 -32.93 -19.25
CA LYS A 51 47.13 -32.59 -20.04
C LYS A 51 48.42 -32.67 -19.23
N THR A 52 48.37 -32.29 -17.95
CA THR A 52 49.52 -32.36 -17.05
C THR A 52 49.88 -33.81 -16.73
N LYS A 53 48.89 -34.68 -16.54
CA LYS A 53 49.11 -36.11 -16.34
C LYS A 53 49.67 -36.77 -17.61
N GLU A 54 49.15 -36.42 -18.78
CA GLU A 54 49.66 -36.92 -20.07
C GLU A 54 51.12 -36.51 -20.28
N PHE A 55 51.45 -35.23 -20.07
CA PHE A 55 52.82 -34.74 -20.17
C PHE A 55 53.80 -35.50 -19.24
N LYS A 56 53.37 -35.83 -18.02
CA LYS A 56 54.18 -36.61 -17.08
C LYS A 56 54.48 -38.04 -17.56
N LYS A 57 53.65 -38.62 -18.43
CA LYS A 57 53.82 -39.97 -18.96
C LYS A 57 54.73 -40.04 -20.19
N LEU A 58 55.04 -38.91 -20.82
CA LEU A 58 55.91 -38.84 -22.00
C LEU A 58 57.36 -39.22 -21.66
N SER A 59 58.11 -39.73 -22.65
CA SER A 59 59.54 -39.95 -22.50
C SER A 59 60.31 -38.62 -22.40
N ASP A 60 61.55 -38.67 -21.92
CA ASP A 60 62.39 -37.46 -21.82
C ASP A 60 62.74 -36.86 -23.19
N GLU A 61 62.75 -37.65 -24.27
CA GLU A 61 62.94 -37.12 -25.63
C GLU A 61 61.70 -36.38 -26.16
N GLU A 62 60.50 -36.78 -25.74
CA GLU A 62 59.24 -36.20 -26.22
C GLU A 62 58.83 -34.93 -25.45
N LYS A 63 59.20 -34.83 -24.18
CA LYS A 63 58.84 -33.71 -23.28
C LYS A 63 59.18 -32.31 -23.83
N PRO A 64 60.37 -32.05 -24.41
CA PRO A 64 60.70 -30.72 -24.94
C PRO A 64 59.70 -30.23 -26.00
N SER A 65 59.21 -31.15 -26.84
CA SER A 65 58.24 -30.84 -27.90
C SER A 65 56.85 -30.54 -27.34
N ALA A 66 56.40 -31.30 -26.33
CA ALA A 66 55.08 -31.18 -25.73
C ALA A 66 54.98 -30.01 -24.71
N PHE A 67 56.09 -29.59 -24.12
CA PHE A 67 56.14 -28.58 -23.06
C PHE A 67 55.53 -27.24 -23.50
N LYS A 68 55.81 -26.82 -24.74
CA LYS A 68 55.25 -25.58 -25.29
C LYS A 68 53.72 -25.61 -25.35
N GLY A 69 53.12 -26.76 -25.66
CA GLY A 69 51.68 -26.95 -25.68
C GLY A 69 51.07 -26.92 -24.27
N LEU A 70 51.73 -27.56 -23.31
CA LEU A 70 51.31 -27.54 -21.91
C LEU A 70 51.38 -26.12 -21.31
N LEU A 71 52.48 -25.41 -21.53
CA LEU A 71 52.66 -24.04 -21.06
C LEU A 71 51.56 -23.11 -21.59
N LYS A 72 51.23 -23.21 -22.89
CA LYS A 72 50.12 -22.45 -23.48
C LYS A 72 48.76 -22.79 -22.86
N ALA A 73 48.52 -24.06 -22.52
CA ALA A 73 47.28 -24.47 -21.86
C ALA A 73 47.16 -23.85 -20.45
N TYR A 74 48.26 -23.80 -19.68
CA TYR A 74 48.30 -23.12 -18.39
C TYR A 74 48.06 -21.61 -18.52
N GLN A 75 48.72 -20.95 -19.47
CA GLN A 75 48.53 -19.52 -19.74
C GLN A 75 47.08 -19.21 -20.07
N MET A 76 46.48 -19.97 -20.99
CA MET A 76 45.07 -19.80 -21.38
C MET A 76 44.12 -20.00 -20.18
N GLU A 77 44.35 -20.97 -19.31
CA GLU A 77 43.50 -21.16 -18.13
C GLU A 77 43.66 -20.03 -17.09
N ILE A 78 44.87 -19.48 -16.94
CA ILE A 78 45.12 -18.29 -16.09
C ILE A 78 44.38 -17.08 -16.65
N ASP A 79 44.43 -16.85 -17.96
CA ASP A 79 43.71 -15.75 -18.61
C ASP A 79 42.19 -15.92 -18.46
N ASN A 80 41.68 -17.14 -18.65
CA ASN A 80 40.27 -17.46 -18.46
C ASN A 80 39.83 -17.27 -17.00
N LEU A 81 40.64 -17.71 -16.04
CA LEU A 81 40.40 -17.49 -14.61
C LEU A 81 40.31 -15.99 -14.31
N THR A 82 41.27 -15.20 -14.79
CA THR A 82 41.31 -13.75 -14.62
C THR A 82 40.06 -13.08 -15.22
N LYS A 83 39.65 -13.51 -16.43
CA LYS A 83 38.46 -13.01 -17.11
C LYS A 83 37.19 -13.27 -16.30
N ARG A 84 37.00 -14.50 -15.81
CA ARG A 84 35.82 -14.88 -14.99
C ARG A 84 35.79 -14.17 -13.64
N SER A 85 36.95 -13.97 -12.99
CA SER A 85 37.04 -13.21 -11.74
C SER A 85 36.59 -11.77 -11.94
N LYS A 86 37.15 -11.09 -12.95
CA LYS A 86 36.78 -9.71 -13.29
C LYS A 86 35.29 -9.58 -13.65
N ALA A 87 34.73 -10.55 -14.39
CA ALA A 87 33.31 -10.55 -14.70
C ALA A 87 32.45 -10.61 -13.43
N SER A 88 32.80 -11.48 -12.49
CA SER A 88 32.10 -11.66 -11.21
C SER A 88 32.22 -10.41 -10.31
N GLU A 89 33.43 -9.86 -10.19
CA GLU A 89 33.71 -8.62 -9.42
C GLU A 89 32.92 -7.44 -9.99
N ASN A 90 32.90 -7.27 -11.31
CA ASN A 90 32.16 -6.20 -11.97
C ASN A 90 30.65 -6.36 -11.81
N ALA A 91 30.12 -7.58 -11.91
CA ALA A 91 28.69 -7.85 -11.67
C ALA A 91 28.31 -7.49 -10.24
N PHE A 92 29.10 -7.92 -9.25
CA PHE A 92 28.88 -7.58 -7.85
C PHE A 92 28.93 -6.08 -7.58
N LEU A 93 29.96 -5.37 -8.08
CA LEU A 93 30.11 -3.94 -7.85
C LEU A 93 28.98 -3.12 -8.49
N LYS A 94 28.46 -3.54 -9.65
CA LYS A 94 27.26 -2.92 -10.24
C LYS A 94 26.06 -3.04 -9.31
N VAL A 95 25.85 -4.22 -8.71
CA VAL A 95 24.76 -4.43 -7.75
C VAL A 95 24.92 -3.60 -6.51
N TYR A 96 26.12 -3.65 -5.92
CA TYR A 96 26.45 -2.89 -4.73
C TYR A 96 26.22 -1.39 -4.93
N LYS A 97 26.67 -0.82 -6.06
CA LYS A 97 26.51 0.61 -6.36
C LYS A 97 25.04 1.02 -6.38
N VAL A 98 24.19 0.27 -7.08
CA VAL A 98 22.75 0.56 -7.17
C VAL A 98 22.10 0.52 -5.79
N LEU A 99 22.39 -0.52 -5.00
CA LEU A 99 21.78 -0.69 -3.67
C LEU A 99 22.34 0.27 -2.63
N ALA A 100 23.60 0.69 -2.73
CA ALA A 100 24.23 1.64 -1.81
C ALA A 100 23.68 3.06 -2.00
N GLU A 101 23.28 3.42 -3.22
CA GLU A 101 22.67 4.72 -3.55
C GLU A 101 21.14 4.71 -3.33
N ALA A 102 20.52 3.53 -3.23
CA ALA A 102 19.09 3.38 -3.03
C ALA A 102 18.71 3.64 -1.55
N PRO A 103 17.67 4.45 -1.27
CA PRO A 103 17.15 4.61 0.08
C PRO A 103 16.39 3.37 0.54
N ASP A 104 16.46 3.05 1.83
CA ASP A 104 15.78 1.89 2.44
C ASP A 104 14.28 1.89 2.11
N PRO A 105 13.73 0.85 1.44
CA PRO A 105 12.33 0.82 1.05
C PRO A 105 11.37 0.66 2.24
N TYR A 106 11.82 0.14 3.39
CA TYR A 106 10.94 -0.27 4.49
C TYR A 106 10.10 0.88 5.09
N PRO A 107 10.68 2.05 5.46
CA PRO A 107 9.90 3.15 6.02
C PRO A 107 8.82 3.68 5.08
N PHE A 108 9.04 3.58 3.76
CA PHE A 108 8.07 4.02 2.75
C PHE A 108 6.89 3.06 2.66
N LEU A 109 7.14 1.75 2.77
CA LEU A 109 6.09 0.73 2.80
C LEU A 109 5.25 0.82 4.08
N GLU A 110 5.89 1.03 5.22
CA GLU A 110 5.20 1.25 6.51
C GLU A 110 4.28 2.47 6.44
N ALA A 111 4.79 3.61 5.96
CA ALA A 111 4.00 4.83 5.79
C ALA A 111 2.84 4.65 4.79
N ALA A 112 3.02 3.85 3.73
CA ALA A 112 1.95 3.56 2.77
C ALA A 112 0.82 2.72 3.40
N VAL A 113 1.17 1.76 4.27
CA VAL A 113 0.19 0.98 5.04
C VAL A 113 -0.57 1.88 6.00
N ASP A 114 0.13 2.71 6.79
CA ASP A 114 -0.48 3.66 7.71
C ASP A 114 -1.42 4.63 7.01
N GLN A 115 -1.02 5.14 5.85
CA GLN A 115 -1.86 6.04 5.06
C GLN A 115 -3.12 5.34 4.54
N THR A 116 -3.01 4.06 4.17
CA THR A 116 -4.16 3.26 3.73
C THR A 116 -5.17 3.07 4.86
N VAL A 117 -4.70 2.83 6.08
CA VAL A 117 -5.56 2.75 7.28
C VAL A 117 -6.26 4.08 7.53
N LYS A 118 -5.53 5.20 7.52
CA LYS A 118 -6.10 6.53 7.72
C LYS A 118 -7.15 6.90 6.68
N VAL A 119 -6.95 6.49 5.42
CA VAL A 119 -7.94 6.70 4.35
C VAL A 119 -9.22 5.91 4.61
N ALA A 120 -9.11 4.67 5.08
CA ALA A 120 -10.26 3.86 5.44
C ALA A 120 -11.05 4.47 6.63
N GLU A 121 -10.34 4.91 7.67
CA GLU A 121 -10.95 5.60 8.82
C GLU A 121 -11.63 6.91 8.42
N ALA A 122 -11.01 7.69 7.53
CA ALA A 122 -11.58 8.93 7.02
C ALA A 122 -12.88 8.66 6.26
N LEU A 123 -12.92 7.63 5.41
CA LEU A 123 -14.12 7.23 4.67
C LEU A 123 -15.25 6.80 5.62
N GLU A 124 -14.93 6.03 6.67
CA GLU A 124 -15.92 5.64 7.68
C GLU A 124 -16.46 6.87 8.44
N SER A 125 -15.58 7.81 8.77
CA SER A 125 -15.95 9.07 9.42
C SER A 125 -16.87 9.92 8.55
N GLU A 126 -16.58 10.02 7.25
CA GLU A 126 -17.45 10.73 6.29
C GLU A 126 -18.85 10.12 6.22
N VAL A 127 -18.96 8.79 6.19
CA VAL A 127 -20.25 8.10 6.21
C VAL A 127 -21.02 8.38 7.50
N LYS A 128 -20.34 8.36 8.67
CA LYS A 128 -20.96 8.70 9.96
C LYS A 128 -21.42 10.16 10.00
N LEU A 129 -20.61 11.09 9.51
CA LEU A 129 -20.97 12.50 9.41
C LEU A 129 -22.18 12.73 8.52
N GLN A 130 -22.28 12.01 7.41
CA GLN A 130 -23.42 12.09 6.51
C GLN A 130 -24.71 11.63 7.21
N LYS A 131 -24.68 10.48 7.89
CA LYS A 131 -25.82 9.97 8.68
C LYS A 131 -26.26 10.96 9.77
N LEU A 132 -25.31 11.50 10.53
CA LEU A 132 -25.60 12.48 11.57
C LEU A 132 -26.19 13.78 11.01
N ARG A 133 -25.79 14.20 9.79
CA ARG A 133 -26.38 15.35 9.11
C ARG A 133 -27.83 15.07 8.71
N GLU A 134 -28.13 13.88 8.20
CA GLU A 134 -29.48 13.44 7.84
C GLU A 134 -30.39 13.37 9.06
N GLU A 135 -29.92 12.75 10.15
CA GLU A 135 -30.65 12.67 11.41
C GLU A 135 -30.93 14.07 12.00
N ASN A 136 -29.95 14.98 11.97
CA ASN A 136 -30.15 16.35 12.42
C ASN A 136 -31.18 17.11 11.57
N ALA A 137 -31.18 16.91 10.24
CA ALA A 137 -32.16 17.53 9.36
C ALA A 137 -33.58 17.03 9.66
N GLU A 138 -33.73 15.72 9.87
CA GLU A 138 -35.00 15.09 10.23
C GLU A 138 -35.48 15.56 11.61
N MET A 139 -34.61 15.64 12.62
CA MET A 139 -34.96 16.17 13.94
C MET A 139 -35.42 17.62 13.88
N LYS A 140 -34.73 18.48 13.11
CA LYS A 140 -35.13 19.88 12.91
C LYS A 140 -36.52 19.97 12.28
N LYS A 141 -36.82 19.11 11.30
CA LYS A 141 -38.14 19.02 10.68
C LYS A 141 -39.22 18.63 11.69
N ARG A 142 -38.97 17.60 12.52
CA ARG A 142 -39.90 17.17 13.58
C ARG A 142 -40.15 18.24 14.62
N ILE A 143 -39.12 18.98 15.04
CA ILE A 143 -39.26 20.11 15.97
C ILE A 143 -40.18 21.19 15.37
N TYR A 144 -39.99 21.50 14.08
CA TYR A 144 -40.85 22.45 13.38
C TYR A 144 -42.30 21.97 13.31
N GLU A 145 -42.54 20.72 12.91
CA GLU A 145 -43.88 20.12 12.88
C GLU A 145 -44.54 20.11 14.27
N PHE A 146 -43.79 19.76 15.32
CA PHE A 146 -44.28 19.78 16.69
C PHE A 146 -44.70 21.19 17.13
N SER A 147 -43.93 22.23 16.77
CA SER A 147 -44.30 23.62 17.09
C SER A 147 -45.61 24.06 16.43
N ILE A 148 -45.89 23.57 15.21
CA ILE A 148 -47.16 23.82 14.52
C ILE A 148 -48.30 23.09 15.25
N VAL A 149 -48.11 21.83 15.60
CA VAL A 149 -49.11 21.05 16.34
C VAL A 149 -49.38 21.68 17.71
N GLU A 150 -48.36 22.14 18.42
CA GLU A 150 -48.51 22.77 19.73
C GLU A 150 -49.30 24.08 19.67
N THR A 151 -49.06 24.92 18.64
CA THR A 151 -49.84 26.14 18.43
C THR A 151 -51.29 25.84 18.06
N ALA A 152 -51.53 24.85 17.20
CA ALA A 152 -52.87 24.38 16.86
C ALA A 152 -53.62 23.84 18.09
N LYS A 153 -52.92 23.07 18.94
CA LYS A 153 -53.46 22.53 20.20
C LYS A 153 -53.90 23.65 21.14
N LYS A 154 -53.05 24.65 21.39
CA LYS A 154 -53.42 25.81 22.24
C LYS A 154 -54.67 26.53 21.73
N LYS A 155 -54.80 26.70 20.42
CA LYS A 155 -56.00 27.31 19.82
C LYS A 155 -57.25 26.46 20.01
N ALA A 156 -57.12 25.13 19.92
CA ALA A 156 -58.21 24.21 20.17
C ALA A 156 -58.63 24.19 21.65
N GLU A 157 -57.66 24.18 22.57
CA GLU A 157 -57.90 24.27 24.02
C GLU A 157 -58.68 25.55 24.38
N LEU A 158 -58.25 26.72 23.89
CA LEU A 158 -58.98 27.98 24.08
C LEU A 158 -60.41 27.95 23.51
N ARG A 159 -60.62 27.24 22.39
CA ARG A 159 -61.96 27.11 21.80
C ARG A 159 -62.87 26.20 22.63
N VAL A 160 -62.32 25.13 23.20
CA VAL A 160 -63.05 24.24 24.09
C VAL A 160 -63.49 25.00 25.34
N GLU A 161 -62.58 25.70 26.00
CA GLU A 161 -62.87 26.51 27.20
C GLU A 161 -63.99 27.53 26.93
N TYR A 162 -63.92 28.26 25.81
CA TYR A 162 -64.98 29.19 25.39
C TYR A 162 -66.35 28.52 25.16
N LEU A 163 -66.36 27.30 24.61
CA LEU A 163 -67.60 26.56 24.38
C LEU A 163 -68.17 26.01 25.70
N GLU A 164 -67.32 25.56 26.61
CA GLU A 164 -67.71 25.11 27.95
C GLU A 164 -68.35 26.27 28.74
N GLU A 165 -67.75 27.47 28.72
CA GLU A 165 -68.35 28.67 29.33
C GLU A 165 -69.73 28.98 28.76
N LYS A 166 -69.88 28.91 27.43
CA LYS A 166 -71.19 29.10 26.78
C LYS A 166 -72.22 28.07 27.21
N VAL A 167 -71.84 26.79 27.24
CA VAL A 167 -72.73 25.71 27.67
C VAL A 167 -73.16 25.93 29.12
N MET A 168 -72.25 26.31 30.02
CA MET A 168 -72.61 26.66 31.40
C MET A 168 -73.56 27.86 31.47
N PHE A 169 -73.30 28.91 30.70
CA PHE A 169 -74.16 30.10 30.66
C PHE A 169 -75.58 29.77 30.17
N TYR A 170 -75.70 29.03 29.07
CA TYR A 170 -77.01 28.60 28.57
C TYR A 170 -77.70 27.62 29.52
N GLY A 171 -76.94 26.71 30.16
CA GLY A 171 -77.47 25.83 31.21
C GLY A 171 -78.08 26.62 32.37
N LEU A 172 -77.38 27.63 32.88
CA LEU A 172 -77.86 28.48 33.98
C LEU A 172 -79.09 29.33 33.60
N LEU A 173 -79.22 29.73 32.33
CA LEU A 173 -80.40 30.46 31.84
C LEU A 173 -81.61 29.55 31.62
N ILE A 174 -81.39 28.34 31.10
CA ILE A 174 -82.47 27.45 30.67
C ILE A 174 -83.00 26.61 31.84
N ILE A 175 -82.15 26.19 32.78
CA ILE A 175 -82.56 25.36 33.93
C ILE A 175 -83.67 26.03 34.77
N PRO A 176 -83.58 27.32 35.17
CA PRO A 176 -84.65 27.98 35.91
C PRO A 176 -85.97 28.05 35.13
N HIS A 177 -85.92 28.29 33.82
CA HIS A 177 -87.11 28.34 32.96
C HIS A 177 -87.75 26.96 32.75
N LEU A 178 -86.96 25.89 32.64
CA LEU A 178 -87.47 24.52 32.57
C LEU A 178 -88.06 24.04 33.92
N GLN A 179 -87.47 24.48 35.03
CA GLN A 179 -87.98 24.15 36.37
C GLN A 179 -89.30 24.88 36.66
N MET A 180 -89.42 26.14 36.26
CA MET A 180 -90.68 26.89 36.32
C MET A 180 -91.78 26.30 35.42
N ALA A 181 -91.45 25.75 34.26
CA ALA A 181 -92.40 25.09 33.37
C ALA A 181 -92.78 23.66 33.81
N SER A 182 -92.08 23.10 34.80
CA SER A 182 -92.37 21.78 35.39
C SER A 182 -93.15 21.87 36.71
N ASP A 183 -93.23 23.06 37.32
CA ASP A 183 -93.94 23.33 38.57
C ASP A 183 -95.34 23.98 38.36
N GLU A 184 -95.77 24.16 37.09
CA GLU A 184 -97.15 24.46 36.66
C GLU A 184 -97.91 23.18 36.24
#